data_AF-A0A7V5KHU6-F1
#
_entry.id   AF-A0A7V5KHU6-F1
#
_cell.length_a   1.000
_cell.length_b   1.000
_cell.length_c   1.000
_cell.angle_alpha   90.00
_cell.angle_beta   90.00
_cell.angle_gamma   90.00
#
_symmetry.space_group_name_H-M   'P 1'
#
loop_
_entity.id
_entity.type
_entity.pdbx_description
1 polymer ?
#
loop_
_entity_poly.entity_id
_entity_poly.type
_entity_poly.pdbx_seq_one_letter_code
_entity_poly.pdbx_strand_id
1 'polypeptide(L)'
;SPAHPEVRKKLGQLVDELCERPIAGVNLDYIRYPFAEPDFGYNPVAVERFRSETGLDARVLTPSLDKDSPWMKWVEFRERMVTETVDELAARIRFNSLKAKRRITVSAAFFPGYAKERGKNPKFQNWEVWVKRGLLDFSTPMCYSPTLPGLKEELAEVRQAHQGTKVIPVCGLAVGQFSSPHPAYGEQKKLLDEMGFSVHAVFKYDTLAAELNQANK
;
A
#
# COMPACT_ATOMS: atom_id res chain seq x y z
N SER A 1 12.06 0.54 -10.79
CA SER A 1 12.47 0.53 -9.37
C SER A 1 12.17 1.88 -8.75
N PRO A 2 11.55 1.95 -7.55
CA PRO A 2 11.27 3.21 -6.84
C PRO A 2 12.52 4.06 -6.58
N ALA A 3 13.67 3.40 -6.42
CA ALA A 3 14.96 4.07 -6.18
C ALA A 3 15.54 4.78 -7.42
N HIS A 4 15.00 4.53 -8.62
CA HIS A 4 15.53 5.11 -9.86
C HIS A 4 14.85 6.45 -10.17
N PRO A 5 15.59 7.57 -10.26
CA PRO A 5 15.00 8.90 -10.48
C PRO A 5 14.10 9.00 -11.72
N GLU A 6 14.57 8.49 -12.87
CA GLU A 6 13.76 8.53 -14.11
C GLU A 6 12.45 7.72 -14.01
N VAL A 7 12.37 6.69 -13.17
CA VAL A 7 11.10 5.96 -12.95
C VAL A 7 10.12 6.85 -12.21
N ARG A 8 10.55 7.51 -11.13
CA ARG A 8 9.70 8.44 -10.36
C ARG A 8 9.27 9.63 -11.22
N LYS A 9 10.18 10.17 -12.03
CA LYS A 9 9.88 11.21 -13.02
C LYS A 9 8.81 10.76 -14.02
N LYS A 10 8.94 9.55 -14.59
CA LYS A 10 7.97 9.03 -15.57
C LYS A 10 6.59 8.78 -14.93
N LEU A 11 6.56 8.23 -13.72
CA LEU A 11 5.31 8.08 -12.95
C LEU A 11 4.67 9.44 -12.64
N GLY A 12 5.48 10.45 -12.30
CA GLY A 12 5.02 11.81 -12.08
C GLY A 12 4.39 12.42 -13.34
N GLN A 13 5.01 12.24 -14.51
CA GLN A 13 4.45 12.69 -15.79
C GLN A 13 3.12 12.00 -16.12
N LEU A 14 2.99 10.70 -15.83
CA LEU A 14 1.73 9.98 -16.03
C LEU A 14 0.64 10.51 -15.09
N VAL A 15 0.98 10.79 -13.84
CA VAL A 15 0.07 11.43 -12.88
C VAL A 15 -0.37 12.80 -13.36
N ASP A 16 0.55 13.60 -13.91
CA ASP A 16 0.22 14.91 -14.49
C ASP A 16 -0.79 14.77 -15.64
N GLU A 17 -0.54 13.87 -16.59
CA GLU A 17 -1.46 13.59 -17.71
C GLU A 17 -2.84 13.11 -17.22
N LEU A 18 -2.87 12.21 -16.23
CA LEU A 18 -4.13 11.73 -15.66
C LEU A 18 -4.92 12.88 -15.00
N CYS A 19 -4.24 13.80 -14.33
CA CYS A 19 -4.89 14.93 -13.66
C CYS A 19 -5.49 15.96 -14.64
N GLU A 20 -5.07 15.99 -15.90
CA GLU A 20 -5.68 16.82 -16.96
C GLU A 20 -7.09 16.31 -17.33
N ARG A 21 -7.38 15.03 -17.08
CA ARG A 21 -8.68 14.42 -17.33
C ARG A 21 -9.68 14.73 -16.20
N PRO A 22 -11.00 14.68 -16.45
CA PRO A 22 -12.03 14.93 -15.44
C PRO A 22 -12.21 13.74 -14.48
N ILE A 23 -11.15 13.39 -13.74
CA ILE A 23 -11.13 12.30 -12.75
C ILE A 23 -11.42 12.80 -11.33
N ALA A 24 -12.03 11.98 -10.48
CA ALA A 24 -12.29 12.36 -9.09
C ALA A 24 -11.04 12.21 -8.18
N GLY A 25 -10.12 11.32 -8.56
CA GLY A 25 -8.94 11.01 -7.77
C GLY A 25 -8.02 10.03 -8.49
N VAL A 26 -6.86 9.79 -7.88
CA VAL A 26 -5.84 8.84 -8.33
C VAL A 26 -5.54 7.87 -7.20
N ASN A 27 -5.72 6.57 -7.46
CA ASN A 27 -5.35 5.50 -6.54
C ASN A 27 -4.00 4.90 -6.95
N LEU A 28 -3.01 5.03 -6.07
CA LEU A 28 -1.68 4.44 -6.23
C LEU A 28 -1.75 2.95 -5.88
N ASP A 29 -1.98 2.12 -6.89
CA ASP A 29 -1.94 0.66 -6.76
C ASP A 29 -0.56 0.10 -7.13
N TYR A 30 -0.20 -1.06 -6.58
CA TYR A 30 1.09 -1.72 -6.77
C TYR A 30 2.33 -0.86 -6.45
N ILE A 31 2.17 0.17 -5.60
CA ILE A 31 3.28 1.01 -5.15
C ILE A 31 4.11 0.29 -4.07
N ARG A 32 4.94 -0.66 -4.53
CA ARG A 32 5.75 -1.60 -3.74
C ARG A 32 6.79 -2.28 -4.62
N TYR A 33 7.71 -3.03 -4.00
CA TYR A 33 8.56 -3.97 -4.72
C TYR A 33 7.78 -5.27 -5.06
N PRO A 34 8.16 -5.98 -6.14
CA PRO A 34 7.54 -7.26 -6.49
C PRO A 34 7.75 -8.32 -5.41
N PHE A 35 6.72 -9.14 -5.17
CA PHE A 35 6.84 -10.35 -4.37
C PHE A 35 7.28 -11.50 -5.28
N ALA A 36 8.58 -11.61 -5.54
CA ALA A 36 9.14 -12.60 -6.46
C ALA A 36 10.60 -12.92 -6.11
N GLU A 37 11.05 -14.09 -6.57
CA GLU A 37 12.45 -14.53 -6.50
C GLU A 37 13.11 -14.43 -7.89
N PRO A 38 14.36 -13.95 -8.00
CA PRO A 38 15.19 -13.40 -6.91
C PRO A 38 14.67 -12.07 -6.35
N ASP A 39 15.07 -11.72 -5.12
CA ASP A 39 14.73 -10.46 -4.44
C ASP A 39 15.04 -9.20 -5.30
N PHE A 40 14.25 -8.13 -5.10
CA PHE A 40 14.29 -6.92 -5.91
C PHE A 40 14.93 -5.73 -5.17
N GLY A 41 15.40 -4.78 -5.98
CA GLY A 41 15.99 -3.52 -5.51
C GLY A 41 17.47 -3.37 -5.79
N TYR A 42 18.16 -4.40 -6.26
CA TYR A 42 19.62 -4.41 -6.51
C TYR A 42 20.05 -3.83 -7.87
N ASN A 43 19.23 -2.98 -8.48
CA ASN A 43 19.66 -2.27 -9.70
C ASN A 43 20.83 -1.31 -9.37
N PRO A 44 21.79 -1.07 -10.29
CA PRO A 44 23.01 -0.32 -9.98
C PRO A 44 22.77 1.05 -9.35
N VAL A 45 21.73 1.79 -9.79
CA VAL A 45 21.37 3.11 -9.26
C VAL A 45 20.97 3.02 -7.78
N ALA A 46 20.17 2.01 -7.41
CA ALA A 46 19.75 1.84 -6.03
C ALA A 46 20.89 1.38 -5.11
N VAL A 47 21.73 0.47 -5.60
CA VAL A 47 22.90 -0.01 -4.84
C VAL A 47 23.88 1.13 -4.60
N GLU A 48 24.15 1.94 -5.62
CA GLU A 48 25.06 3.08 -5.48
C GLU A 48 24.49 4.15 -4.54
N ARG A 49 23.19 4.45 -4.64
CA ARG A 49 22.54 5.39 -3.71
C ARG A 49 22.59 4.89 -2.26
N PHE A 50 22.31 3.61 -2.03
CA PHE A 50 22.43 3.02 -0.70
C PHE A 50 23.88 3.06 -0.18
N ARG A 51 24.84 2.74 -1.06
CA ARG A 51 26.27 2.77 -0.73
C ARG A 51 26.75 4.17 -0.38
N SER A 52 26.32 5.20 -1.11
CA SER A 52 26.71 6.58 -0.81
C SER A 52 26.10 7.09 0.50
N GLU A 53 24.89 6.65 0.86
CA GLU A 53 24.21 7.06 2.09
C GLU A 53 24.72 6.30 3.34
N THR A 54 25.24 5.08 3.19
CA THR A 54 25.54 4.20 4.34
C THR A 54 26.98 3.67 4.40
N GLY A 55 27.72 3.75 3.30
CA GLY A 55 29.03 3.10 3.12
C GLY A 55 28.95 1.58 2.87
N LEU A 56 27.76 0.98 2.83
CA LEU A 56 27.56 -0.46 2.72
C LEU A 56 27.20 -0.89 1.28
N ASP A 57 27.63 -2.07 0.86
CA ASP A 57 27.18 -2.66 -0.41
C ASP A 57 26.01 -3.62 -0.15
N ALA A 58 24.83 -3.26 -0.65
CA ALA A 58 23.59 -4.04 -0.48
C ALA A 58 23.72 -5.50 -0.93
N ARG A 59 24.59 -5.79 -1.91
CA ARG A 59 24.71 -7.11 -2.56
C ARG A 59 25.43 -8.15 -1.71
N VAL A 60 26.17 -7.72 -0.68
CA VAL A 60 26.94 -8.62 0.21
C VAL A 60 26.35 -8.69 1.61
N LEU A 61 25.19 -8.07 1.84
CA LEU A 61 24.52 -8.07 3.14
C LEU A 61 23.87 -9.43 3.40
N THR A 62 24.09 -9.96 4.59
CA THR A 62 23.38 -11.14 5.07
C THR A 62 22.09 -10.72 5.78
N PRO A 63 20.92 -11.33 5.46
CA PRO A 63 19.69 -11.06 6.17
C PRO A 63 19.82 -11.31 7.68
N SER A 64 19.58 -10.26 8.47
CA SER A 64 19.43 -10.32 9.93
C SER A 64 18.32 -9.34 10.34
N LEU A 65 17.46 -9.75 11.28
CA LEU A 65 16.40 -8.89 11.81
C LEU A 65 16.82 -8.10 13.05
N ASP A 66 18.10 -8.16 13.43
CA ASP A 66 18.61 -7.28 14.47
C ASP A 66 18.41 -5.83 14.02
N LYS A 67 17.84 -5.01 14.91
CA LYS A 67 17.37 -3.65 14.62
C LYS A 67 18.42 -2.81 13.88
N ASP A 68 19.68 -2.91 14.29
CA ASP A 68 20.79 -2.09 13.79
C ASP A 68 21.66 -2.82 12.75
N SER A 69 21.23 -4.00 12.30
CA SER A 69 21.98 -4.77 11.30
C SER A 69 22.10 -4.02 9.97
N PRO A 70 23.19 -4.25 9.20
CA PRO A 70 23.31 -3.77 7.83
C PRO A 70 22.10 -4.10 6.96
N TRP A 71 21.51 -5.29 7.13
CA TRP A 71 20.30 -5.71 6.42
C TRP A 71 19.11 -4.80 6.70
N MET A 72 18.85 -4.48 7.97
CA MET A 72 17.74 -3.60 8.32
C MET A 72 17.91 -2.18 7.79
N LYS A 73 19.15 -1.69 7.62
CA LYS A 73 19.43 -0.43 6.89
C LYS A 73 19.03 -0.52 5.42
N TRP A 74 19.26 -1.66 4.77
CA TRP A 74 18.82 -1.89 3.38
C TRP A 74 17.30 -2.01 3.26
N VAL A 75 16.64 -2.66 4.24
CA VAL A 75 15.17 -2.69 4.34
C VAL A 75 14.61 -1.27 4.48
N GLU A 76 15.14 -0.47 5.41
CA GLU A 76 14.72 0.92 5.63
C GLU A 76 14.94 1.79 4.38
N PHE A 77 16.08 1.63 3.70
CA PHE A 77 16.32 2.29 2.42
C PHE A 77 15.22 1.97 1.40
N ARG A 78 14.89 0.69 1.19
CA ARG A 78 13.85 0.28 0.24
C ARG A 78 12.47 0.80 0.61
N GLU A 79 12.10 0.73 1.89
CA GLU A 79 10.85 1.33 2.39
C GLU A 79 10.78 2.83 2.12
N ARG A 80 11.89 3.55 2.34
CA ARG A 80 11.98 4.97 2.08
C ARG A 80 11.85 5.27 0.59
N MET A 81 12.42 4.46 -0.31
CA MET A 81 12.27 4.66 -1.75
C MET A 81 10.80 4.55 -2.20
N VAL A 82 10.04 3.59 -1.66
CA VAL A 82 8.60 3.49 -1.92
C VAL A 82 7.88 4.71 -1.35
N THR A 83 8.19 5.08 -0.11
CA THR A 83 7.54 6.21 0.59
C THR A 83 7.82 7.56 -0.07
N GLU A 84 9.06 7.84 -0.49
CA GLU A 84 9.43 9.03 -1.27
C GLU A 84 8.65 9.08 -2.59
N THR A 85 8.43 7.93 -3.24
CA THR A 85 7.61 7.88 -4.46
C THR A 85 6.14 8.23 -4.17
N VAL A 86 5.54 7.68 -3.11
CA VAL A 86 4.16 8.02 -2.72
C VAL A 86 4.02 9.50 -2.43
N ASP A 87 4.97 10.07 -1.67
CA ASP A 87 4.98 11.49 -1.31
C ASP A 87 5.10 12.40 -2.55
N GLU A 88 6.04 12.10 -3.45
CA GLU A 88 6.22 12.85 -4.70
C GLU A 88 4.97 12.81 -5.59
N LEU A 89 4.35 11.65 -5.74
CA LEU A 89 3.13 11.51 -6.55
C LEU A 89 1.94 12.21 -5.88
N ALA A 90 1.78 12.09 -4.55
CA ALA A 90 0.74 12.79 -3.81
C ALA A 90 0.89 14.31 -3.93
N ALA A 91 2.12 14.84 -3.80
CA ALA A 91 2.41 16.25 -3.95
C ALA A 91 2.05 16.76 -5.36
N ARG A 92 2.38 15.98 -6.41
CA ARG A 92 1.99 16.30 -7.80
C ARG A 92 0.48 16.31 -8.00
N ILE A 93 -0.24 15.31 -7.49
CA ILE A 93 -1.71 15.26 -7.59
C ILE A 93 -2.32 16.48 -6.91
N ARG A 94 -1.87 16.83 -5.69
CA ARG A 94 -2.34 18.00 -4.95
C ARG A 94 -2.04 19.30 -5.70
N PHE A 95 -0.84 19.44 -6.27
CA PHE A 95 -0.49 20.58 -7.12
C PHE A 95 -1.43 20.71 -8.33
N ASN A 96 -1.66 19.62 -9.06
CA ASN A 96 -2.57 19.63 -10.22
C ASN A 96 -4.02 19.90 -9.81
N SER A 97 -4.46 19.40 -8.66
CA SER A 97 -5.76 19.69 -8.09
C SER A 97 -5.97 21.18 -7.85
N LEU A 98 -4.97 21.86 -7.26
CA LEU A 98 -4.98 23.31 -7.06
C LEU A 98 -4.95 24.07 -8.39
N LYS A 99 -4.06 23.67 -9.31
CA LYS A 99 -3.91 24.30 -10.64
C LYS A 99 -5.20 24.23 -11.45
N ALA A 100 -5.88 23.08 -11.43
CA ALA A 100 -7.14 22.86 -12.13
C ALA A 100 -8.36 23.42 -11.39
N LYS A 101 -8.20 23.96 -10.16
CA LYS A 101 -9.30 24.40 -9.28
C LYS A 101 -10.38 23.33 -9.10
N ARG A 102 -9.97 22.07 -9.04
CA ARG A 102 -10.84 20.89 -8.93
C ARG A 102 -10.22 19.94 -7.92
N ARG A 103 -11.02 19.47 -6.96
CA ARG A 103 -10.54 18.48 -5.98
C ARG A 103 -10.22 17.16 -6.69
N ILE A 104 -8.96 16.74 -6.62
CA ILE A 104 -8.49 15.43 -7.07
C ILE A 104 -7.93 14.73 -5.85
N THR A 105 -8.57 13.65 -5.43
CA THR A 105 -8.14 12.92 -4.23
C THR A 105 -6.97 11.99 -4.50
N VAL A 106 -6.16 11.75 -3.47
CA VAL A 106 -5.06 10.78 -3.48
C VAL A 106 -5.42 9.61 -2.58
N SER A 107 -5.32 8.40 -3.11
CA SER A 107 -5.37 7.17 -2.32
C SER A 107 -4.27 6.20 -2.70
N ALA A 108 -4.02 5.18 -1.87
CA ALA A 108 -3.06 4.14 -2.17
C ALA A 108 -3.50 2.80 -1.58
N ALA A 109 -3.28 1.74 -2.36
CA ALA A 109 -3.57 0.37 -1.96
C ALA A 109 -2.35 -0.28 -1.30
N PHE A 110 -2.57 -0.98 -0.18
CA PHE A 110 -1.51 -1.68 0.54
C PHE A 110 -2.04 -2.93 1.24
N PHE A 111 -1.11 -3.82 1.61
CA PHE A 111 -1.42 -4.99 2.42
C PHE A 111 -1.15 -4.69 3.89
N PRO A 112 -2.13 -4.90 4.80
CA PRO A 112 -1.87 -5.00 6.23
C PRO A 112 -0.84 -6.11 6.54
N GLY A 113 -0.30 -6.11 7.76
CA GLY A 113 0.66 -7.10 8.24
C GLY A 113 2.13 -6.72 8.03
N TYR A 114 2.41 -5.64 7.28
CA TYR A 114 3.78 -5.23 6.96
C TYR A 114 4.66 -5.02 8.21
N ALA A 115 4.12 -4.42 9.27
CA ALA A 115 4.87 -4.17 10.50
C ALA A 115 5.34 -5.47 11.18
N LYS A 116 4.47 -6.50 11.21
CA LYS A 116 4.79 -7.83 11.78
C LYS A 116 5.84 -8.58 10.94
N GLU A 117 5.81 -8.38 9.62
CA GLU A 117 6.67 -9.07 8.67
C GLU A 117 7.89 -8.23 8.20
N ARG A 118 8.13 -7.09 8.85
CA ARG A 118 9.13 -6.12 8.41
C ARG A 118 10.51 -6.77 8.28
N GLY A 119 11.17 -6.51 7.15
CA GLY A 119 12.48 -7.07 6.81
C GLY A 119 12.46 -8.49 6.22
N LYS A 120 11.31 -9.19 6.29
CA LYS A 120 11.05 -10.45 5.56
C LYS A 120 10.09 -10.25 4.39
N ASN A 121 9.16 -9.31 4.49
CA ASN A 121 8.19 -9.03 3.43
C ASN A 121 8.87 -8.27 2.27
N PRO A 122 9.01 -8.86 1.07
CA PRO A 122 9.77 -8.27 -0.03
C PRO A 122 9.04 -7.13 -0.74
N LYS A 123 7.83 -6.75 -0.28
CA LYS A 123 7.09 -5.61 -0.82
C LYS A 123 7.68 -4.27 -0.37
N PHE A 124 8.34 -4.23 0.79
CA PHE A 124 8.88 -3.03 1.42
C PHE A 124 7.87 -1.87 1.49
N GLN A 125 6.60 -2.20 1.77
CA GLN A 125 5.47 -1.29 1.70
C GLN A 125 5.14 -0.76 3.10
N ASN A 126 5.94 0.17 3.62
CA ASN A 126 5.74 0.77 4.94
C ASN A 126 4.61 1.81 4.96
N TRP A 127 3.39 1.32 4.77
CA TRP A 127 2.18 2.14 4.56
C TRP A 127 1.76 2.95 5.79
N GLU A 128 2.10 2.51 7.01
CA GLU A 128 1.78 3.24 8.24
C GLU A 128 2.35 4.67 8.22
N VAL A 129 3.55 4.82 7.66
CA VAL A 129 4.21 6.12 7.51
C VAL A 129 3.38 7.04 6.61
N TRP A 130 2.72 6.51 5.57
CA TRP A 130 1.92 7.30 4.64
C TRP A 130 0.66 7.83 5.31
N VAL A 131 0.02 6.99 6.13
CA VAL A 131 -1.15 7.33 6.93
C VAL A 131 -0.80 8.38 7.99
N LYS A 132 0.24 8.13 8.80
CA LYS A 132 0.68 9.03 9.87
C LYS A 132 1.13 10.40 9.36
N ARG A 133 1.77 10.46 8.18
CA ARG A 133 2.19 11.70 7.53
C ARG A 133 1.07 12.41 6.76
N GLY A 134 -0.12 11.81 6.64
CA GLY A 134 -1.24 12.38 5.90
C GLY A 134 -0.99 12.52 4.40
N LEU A 135 -0.19 11.61 3.81
CA LEU A 135 0.13 11.65 2.38
C LEU A 135 -1.11 11.41 1.51
N LEU A 136 -2.07 10.65 2.04
CA LEU A 136 -3.29 10.21 1.36
C LEU A 136 -4.51 10.97 1.88
N ASP A 137 -5.53 11.18 1.05
CA ASP A 137 -6.84 11.65 1.52
C ASP A 137 -7.65 10.49 2.11
N PHE A 138 -7.55 9.31 1.50
CA PHE A 138 -8.06 8.06 2.04
C PHE A 138 -7.14 6.90 1.62
N SER A 139 -7.23 5.79 2.34
CA SER A 139 -6.36 4.64 2.19
C SER A 139 -7.20 3.43 1.75
N THR A 140 -6.64 2.53 0.93
CA THR A 140 -7.38 1.36 0.41
C THR A 140 -6.69 0.04 0.83
N PRO A 141 -6.69 -0.29 2.13
CA PRO A 141 -6.07 -1.54 2.61
C PRO A 141 -6.76 -2.75 2.01
N MET A 142 -5.98 -3.67 1.46
CA MET A 142 -6.43 -4.97 0.94
C MET A 142 -6.54 -5.97 2.09
N CYS A 143 -7.63 -5.89 2.85
CA CYS A 143 -7.92 -6.77 3.99
C CYS A 143 -8.44 -8.12 3.49
N TYR A 144 -7.51 -8.94 2.97
CA TYR A 144 -7.80 -10.17 2.24
C TYR A 144 -7.38 -11.41 3.03
N SER A 145 -7.42 -11.38 4.36
CA SER A 145 -7.19 -12.59 5.15
C SER A 145 -8.10 -13.75 4.71
N PRO A 146 -7.60 -15.01 4.74
CA PRO A 146 -8.40 -16.18 4.44
C PRO A 146 -9.36 -16.59 5.55
N THR A 147 -9.26 -15.96 6.73
CA THR A 147 -10.06 -16.31 7.91
C THR A 147 -10.60 -15.07 8.61
N LEU A 148 -11.73 -15.18 9.31
CA LEU A 148 -12.29 -14.09 10.13
C LEU A 148 -11.33 -13.62 11.23
N PRO A 149 -10.62 -14.50 11.97
CA PRO A 149 -9.60 -14.06 12.93
C PRO A 149 -8.50 -13.22 12.28
N GLY A 150 -7.96 -13.66 11.14
CA GLY A 150 -6.94 -12.87 10.44
C GLY A 150 -7.49 -11.54 9.91
N LEU A 151 -8.73 -11.52 9.40
CA LEU A 151 -9.37 -10.28 8.94
C LEU A 151 -9.54 -9.31 10.11
N LYS A 152 -9.90 -9.81 11.29
CA LYS A 152 -9.99 -9.02 12.52
C LYS A 152 -8.65 -8.40 12.90
N GLU A 153 -7.55 -9.14 12.74
CA GLU A 153 -6.21 -8.62 12.98
C GLU A 153 -5.82 -7.52 11.98
N GLU A 154 -6.06 -7.74 10.69
CA GLU A 154 -5.81 -6.75 9.63
C GLU A 154 -6.60 -5.46 9.89
N LEU A 155 -7.90 -5.58 10.19
CA LEU A 155 -8.76 -4.45 10.52
C LEU A 155 -8.31 -3.72 11.80
N ALA A 156 -7.84 -4.45 12.82
CA ALA A 156 -7.35 -3.85 14.06
C ALA A 156 -6.08 -3.02 13.83
N GLU A 157 -5.14 -3.55 13.05
CA GLU A 157 -3.91 -2.86 12.64
C GLU A 157 -4.24 -1.60 11.84
N VAL A 158 -5.10 -1.72 10.81
CA VAL A 158 -5.56 -0.57 10.01
C VAL A 158 -6.18 0.48 10.92
N ARG A 159 -7.11 0.09 11.80
CA ARG A 159 -7.75 1.03 12.73
C ARG A 159 -6.73 1.74 13.61
N GLN A 160 -5.81 0.99 14.21
CA GLN A 160 -4.78 1.55 15.10
C GLN A 160 -3.91 2.58 14.36
N ALA A 161 -3.45 2.27 13.16
CA ALA A 161 -2.60 3.17 12.38
C ALA A 161 -3.30 4.47 11.94
N HIS A 162 -4.63 4.44 11.80
CA HIS A 162 -5.43 5.61 11.40
C HIS A 162 -5.87 6.48 12.59
N GLN A 163 -5.70 6.03 13.84
CA GLN A 163 -6.08 6.81 15.02
C GLN A 163 -5.38 8.18 15.05
N GLY A 164 -6.17 9.23 15.24
CA GLY A 164 -5.66 10.62 15.27
C GLY A 164 -5.24 11.18 13.91
N THR A 165 -5.42 10.44 12.82
CA THR A 165 -5.11 10.90 11.46
C THR A 165 -6.37 11.39 10.74
N LYS A 166 -6.18 12.19 9.68
CA LYS A 166 -7.28 12.63 8.80
C LYS A 166 -7.52 11.67 7.62
N VAL A 167 -6.70 10.64 7.50
CA VAL A 167 -6.80 9.67 6.40
C VAL A 167 -7.96 8.72 6.72
N ILE A 168 -8.88 8.55 5.78
CA ILE A 168 -10.02 7.65 5.96
C ILE A 168 -9.64 6.25 5.45
N PRO A 169 -9.73 5.17 6.25
CA PRO A 169 -9.52 3.82 5.74
C PRO A 169 -10.77 3.32 5.01
N VAL A 170 -10.64 3.01 3.72
CA VAL A 170 -11.64 2.33 2.89
C VAL A 170 -11.18 0.89 2.70
N CYS A 171 -11.45 0.04 3.69
CA CYS A 171 -10.99 -1.35 3.69
C CYS A 171 -11.58 -2.14 2.53
N GLY A 172 -10.73 -2.74 1.70
CA GLY A 172 -11.13 -3.64 0.64
C GLY A 172 -11.39 -5.04 1.18
N LEU A 173 -12.58 -5.58 0.93
CA LEU A 173 -12.97 -6.95 1.26
C LEU A 173 -12.90 -7.82 0.00
N ALA A 174 -12.25 -8.98 0.11
CA ALA A 174 -12.17 -9.92 -1.00
C ALA A 174 -13.47 -10.73 -1.12
N VAL A 175 -14.03 -10.90 -2.32
CA VAL A 175 -15.31 -11.60 -2.57
C VAL A 175 -15.23 -12.56 -3.76
N GLY A 176 -16.03 -13.61 -3.67
CA GLY A 176 -16.21 -14.65 -4.67
C GLY A 176 -14.95 -15.50 -4.93
N GLN A 177 -14.79 -15.92 -6.18
CA GLN A 177 -13.65 -16.75 -6.57
C GLN A 177 -12.38 -15.91 -6.68
N PHE A 178 -11.62 -15.88 -5.60
CA PHE A 178 -10.29 -15.30 -5.55
C PHE A 178 -9.20 -16.38 -5.58
N SER A 179 -7.95 -16.00 -5.85
CA SER A 179 -6.83 -16.94 -5.85
C SER A 179 -6.53 -17.52 -4.46
N SER A 180 -6.96 -16.83 -3.40
CA SER A 180 -6.93 -17.31 -2.02
C SER A 180 -8.34 -17.48 -1.48
N PRO A 181 -8.57 -18.40 -0.53
CA PRO A 181 -9.85 -18.48 0.17
C PRO A 181 -10.07 -17.22 1.00
N HIS A 182 -11.33 -16.85 1.22
CA HIS A 182 -11.75 -15.76 2.12
C HIS A 182 -13.09 -16.12 2.79
N PRO A 183 -13.42 -15.53 3.96
CA PRO A 183 -14.74 -15.70 4.57
C PRO A 183 -15.86 -15.18 3.67
N ALA A 184 -17.11 -15.55 3.92
CA ALA A 184 -18.23 -15.01 3.15
C ALA A 184 -18.35 -13.48 3.36
N TYR A 185 -18.68 -12.74 2.31
CA TYR A 185 -18.81 -11.28 2.31
C TYR A 185 -19.72 -10.77 3.43
N GLY A 186 -20.83 -11.47 3.70
CA GLY A 186 -21.74 -11.12 4.80
C GLY A 186 -21.06 -11.14 6.17
N GLU A 187 -20.21 -12.14 6.42
CA GLU A 187 -19.45 -12.26 7.67
C GLU A 187 -18.33 -11.23 7.75
N GLN A 188 -17.62 -11.00 6.64
CA GLN A 188 -16.60 -9.96 6.55
C GLN A 188 -17.19 -8.57 6.82
N LYS A 189 -18.34 -8.27 6.20
CA LYS A 189 -19.04 -6.99 6.38
C LYS A 189 -19.52 -6.83 7.82
N LYS A 190 -20.13 -7.88 8.40
CA LYS A 190 -20.56 -7.85 9.81
C LYS A 190 -19.39 -7.52 10.74
N LEU A 191 -18.25 -8.18 10.55
CA LEU A 191 -17.04 -7.91 11.34
C LEU A 191 -16.53 -6.47 11.13
N LEU A 192 -16.52 -5.98 9.89
CA LEU A 192 -16.13 -4.62 9.56
C LEU A 192 -17.02 -3.57 10.25
N ASP A 193 -18.33 -3.78 10.26
CA ASP A 193 -19.32 -2.94 10.92
C ASP A 193 -19.15 -2.98 12.47
N GLU A 194 -18.98 -4.17 13.06
CA GLU A 194 -18.71 -4.36 14.50
C GLU A 194 -17.41 -3.67 14.94
N MET A 195 -16.41 -3.69 14.06
CA MET A 195 -15.16 -2.97 14.24
C MET A 195 -15.28 -1.49 13.89
N GLY A 196 -16.47 -0.97 13.60
CA GLY A 196 -16.80 0.46 13.49
C GLY A 196 -16.22 1.17 12.26
N PHE A 197 -15.92 0.46 11.18
CA PHE A 197 -15.56 1.08 9.91
C PHE A 197 -16.84 1.52 9.18
N SER A 198 -16.89 2.76 8.71
CA SER A 198 -18.09 3.33 8.08
C SER A 198 -18.14 3.17 6.57
N VAL A 199 -17.01 2.83 5.95
CA VAL A 199 -16.85 2.71 4.49
C VAL A 199 -15.92 1.55 4.17
N HIS A 200 -16.23 0.83 3.10
CA HIS A 200 -15.44 -0.29 2.60
C HIS A 200 -15.51 -0.37 1.08
N ALA A 201 -14.57 -1.07 0.49
CA ALA A 201 -14.57 -1.45 -0.92
C ALA A 201 -14.72 -2.97 -1.04
N VAL A 202 -15.09 -3.44 -2.23
CA VAL A 202 -15.27 -4.86 -2.52
C VAL A 202 -14.43 -5.25 -3.73
N PHE A 203 -13.74 -6.38 -3.67
CA PHE A 203 -12.90 -6.90 -4.74
C PHE A 203 -13.03 -8.43 -4.88
N LYS A 204 -13.40 -9.02 -6.01
CA LYS A 204 -13.69 -8.40 -7.31
C LYS A 204 -15.20 -8.26 -7.51
N TYR A 205 -15.64 -7.08 -7.96
CA TYR A 205 -17.06 -6.78 -8.16
C TYR A 205 -17.81 -7.84 -8.98
N ASP A 206 -17.16 -8.37 -10.03
CA ASP A 206 -17.77 -9.34 -10.97
C ASP A 206 -18.26 -10.63 -10.29
N THR A 207 -17.69 -11.02 -9.16
CA THR A 207 -18.03 -12.25 -8.46
C THR A 207 -18.98 -12.04 -7.29
N LEU A 208 -19.22 -10.78 -6.88
CA LEU A 208 -20.07 -10.43 -5.74
C LEU A 208 -21.51 -10.93 -5.91
N ALA A 209 -22.08 -10.75 -7.10
CA ALA A 209 -23.47 -11.14 -7.36
C ALA A 209 -23.70 -12.65 -7.19
N ALA A 210 -22.72 -13.48 -7.60
CA ALA A 210 -22.81 -14.93 -7.44
C ALA A 210 -22.79 -15.34 -5.97
N GLU A 211 -21.96 -14.68 -5.16
CA GLU A 211 -21.85 -14.96 -3.73
C GLU A 211 -23.10 -14.54 -2.94
N LEU A 212 -23.63 -13.33 -3.21
CA LEU A 212 -24.85 -12.85 -2.57
C LEU A 212 -26.06 -13.75 -2.82
N ASN A 213 -26.14 -14.35 -4.01
CA ASN A 213 -27.22 -15.28 -4.36
C ASN A 213 -27.09 -16.65 -3.68
N GLN A 214 -25.89 -17.05 -3.26
CA GLN A 214 -25.68 -18.29 -2.49
C GLN A 214 -26.05 -18.11 -1.01
N ALA A 215 -25.79 -16.92 -0.44
CA ALA A 215 -26.08 -16.63 0.97
C ALA A 215 -27.59 -16.50 1.28
N ASN A 216 -28.44 -16.31 0.26
CA ASN A 216 -29.89 -16.18 0.39
C ASN A 216 -30.65 -17.50 0.12
N LYS A 217 -29.94 -18.63 -0.04
CA LYS A 217 -30.51 -19.98 -0.16
C LYS A 217 -30.30 -20.73 1.14
#